data_AF-A0A955XGA5-F1
#
_entry.id   AF-A0A955XGA5-F1
#
_cell.length_a   1.000
_cell.length_b   1.000
_cell.length_c   1.000
_cell.angle_alpha   90.00
_cell.angle_beta   90.00
_cell.angle_gamma   90.00
#
_symmetry.space_group_name_H-M   'P 1'
#
loop_
_entity.id
_entity.type
_entity.pdbx_description
1 polymer ?
#
loop_
_entity_poly.entity_id
_entity_poly.type
_entity_poly.pdbx_seq_one_letter_code
_entity_poly.pdbx_strand_id
1 'polypeptide(L)'
;MRETIIGVFAVVTLVLTVLAFGLIRVTIGDVSNKGEAQRAVTAAVAQLQVEGLRVERWLASQANTDAVREPFKAGAEKARSEAATTQANTLEQATKNDPAFAGVRPNLIVLFDEKGMVLGRNGSTLMRGEKLGERHPEMVATIQQGNSGSAVWY
;
A
#
# COMPACT_ATOMS: atom_id res chain seq x y z
N MET A 1 -41.65 37.67 -22.03
CA MET A 1 -40.22 37.76 -21.67
C MET A 1 -39.75 36.55 -20.85
N ARG A 2 -40.45 36.12 -19.78
CA ARG A 2 -40.04 34.92 -19.00
C ARG A 2 -40.06 33.60 -19.77
N GLU A 3 -41.07 33.36 -20.60
CA GLU A 3 -41.25 32.07 -21.27
C GLU A 3 -40.29 31.87 -22.44
N THR A 4 -39.91 32.94 -23.13
CA THR A 4 -38.86 32.91 -24.16
C THR A 4 -37.48 32.62 -23.56
N ILE A 5 -37.17 33.16 -22.38
CA ILE A 5 -35.90 32.89 -21.69
C ILE A 5 -35.85 31.42 -21.24
N ILE A 6 -36.93 30.90 -20.63
CA ILE A 6 -37.00 29.49 -20.20
C ILE A 6 -36.86 28.53 -21.38
N GLY A 7 -37.52 28.82 -22.51
CA GLY A 7 -37.41 28.00 -23.72
C GLY A 7 -35.99 27.93 -24.29
N VAL A 8 -35.28 29.07 -24.33
CA VAL A 8 -33.89 29.11 -24.80
C VAL A 8 -32.97 28.34 -23.87
N PHE A 9 -33.10 28.52 -22.55
CA PHE A 9 -32.28 27.77 -21.58
C PHE A 9 -32.53 26.26 -21.67
N ALA A 10 -33.78 25.83 -21.84
CA ALA A 10 -34.12 24.41 -21.98
C ALA A 10 -33.45 23.78 -23.21
N VAL A 11 -33.48 24.47 -24.36
CA VAL A 11 -32.83 23.99 -25.59
C VAL A 11 -31.31 23.92 -25.43
N VAL A 12 -30.69 24.95 -24.84
CA VAL A 12 -29.24 24.97 -24.61
C VAL A 12 -28.83 23.83 -23.67
N THR A 13 -29.56 23.60 -22.58
CA THR A 13 -29.28 22.48 -21.66
C THR A 13 -29.46 21.12 -22.33
N LEU A 14 -30.45 20.96 -23.21
CA LEU A 14 -30.67 19.71 -23.94
C LEU A 14 -29.50 19.43 -24.89
N VAL A 15 -29.07 20.44 -25.65
CA VAL A 15 -27.93 20.32 -26.56
C VAL A 15 -26.65 19.99 -25.80
N LEU A 16 -26.37 20.69 -24.69
CA LEU A 16 -25.21 20.40 -23.84
C LEU A 16 -25.25 18.99 -23.27
N THR A 17 -26.43 18.51 -22.86
CA THR A 17 -26.59 17.15 -22.31
C THR A 17 -26.33 16.08 -23.36
N VAL A 18 -26.85 16.26 -24.57
CA VAL A 18 -26.64 15.31 -25.68
C VAL A 18 -25.17 15.30 -26.14
N LEU A 19 -24.54 16.46 -26.23
CA LEU A 19 -23.12 16.57 -26.57
C LEU A 19 -22.23 15.94 -25.49
N ALA A 20 -22.50 16.20 -24.21
CA ALA A 20 -21.79 15.57 -23.10
C ALA A 20 -21.96 14.05 -23.13
N PHE A 21 -23.18 13.55 -23.38
CA PHE A 21 -23.46 12.12 -23.49
C PHE A 21 -22.71 11.47 -24.66
N GLY A 22 -22.72 12.10 -25.84
CA GLY A 22 -21.99 11.61 -27.02
C GLY A 22 -20.49 11.56 -26.78
N LEU A 23 -19.91 12.61 -26.18
CA LEU A 23 -18.49 12.66 -25.84
C LEU A 23 -18.10 11.56 -24.85
N ILE A 24 -18.89 11.36 -23.79
CA ILE A 24 -18.66 10.29 -22.80
C ILE A 24 -18.63 8.92 -23.50
N ARG A 25 -19.60 8.64 -24.39
CA ARG A 25 -19.67 7.36 -25.12
C ARG A 25 -18.50 7.15 -26.09
N VAL A 26 -18.00 8.22 -26.71
CA VAL A 26 -16.81 8.16 -27.58
C VAL A 26 -15.53 7.97 -26.77
N THR A 27 -15.39 8.66 -25.63
CA THR A 27 -14.17 8.57 -24.79
C THR A 27 -14.06 7.29 -23.97
N ILE A 28 -15.19 6.74 -23.51
CA ILE A 28 -15.23 5.56 -22.65
C ILE A 28 -15.33 4.26 -23.48
N GLY A 29 -15.73 4.37 -24.76
CA GLY A 29 -15.99 3.20 -25.60
C GLY A 29 -17.21 2.40 -25.12
N ASP A 30 -17.41 1.21 -25.71
CA ASP A 30 -18.54 0.35 -25.35
C ASP A 30 -18.29 -0.37 -24.02
N VAL A 31 -18.66 0.28 -22.92
CA VAL A 31 -18.72 -0.30 -21.56
C VAL A 31 -19.70 -1.47 -21.43
N SER A 32 -20.43 -1.86 -22.49
CA SER A 32 -21.34 -2.99 -22.47
C SER A 32 -20.64 -4.36 -22.48
N ASN A 33 -19.33 -4.41 -22.76
CA ASN A 33 -18.58 -5.66 -22.80
C ASN A 33 -18.20 -6.13 -21.38
N LYS A 34 -19.21 -6.52 -20.59
CA LYS A 34 -19.04 -7.05 -19.21
C LYS A 34 -17.97 -8.15 -19.12
N GLY A 35 -17.79 -8.92 -20.18
CA GLY A 35 -16.75 -9.96 -20.26
C GLY A 35 -15.31 -9.41 -20.31
N GLU A 36 -15.07 -8.28 -20.96
CA GLU A 36 -13.74 -7.64 -21.00
C GLU A 36 -13.42 -6.97 -19.66
N ALA A 37 -14.39 -6.28 -19.06
CA ALA A 37 -14.24 -5.71 -17.72
C ALA A 37 -13.93 -6.81 -16.68
N GLN A 38 -14.67 -7.93 -16.72
CA GLN A 38 -14.41 -9.06 -15.82
C GLN A 38 -13.02 -9.69 -16.06
N ARG A 39 -12.61 -9.86 -17.33
CA ARG A 39 -11.27 -10.37 -17.66
C ARG A 39 -10.17 -9.43 -17.20
N ALA A 40 -10.36 -8.12 -17.36
CA ALA A 40 -9.41 -7.11 -16.91
C ALA A 40 -9.26 -7.11 -15.38
N VAL A 41 -10.37 -7.22 -14.64
CA VAL A 41 -10.33 -7.35 -13.18
C VAL A 41 -9.61 -8.64 -12.76
N THR A 42 -9.93 -9.78 -13.37
CA THR A 42 -9.23 -11.04 -13.07
C THR A 42 -7.74 -10.95 -13.36
N ALA A 43 -7.35 -10.33 -14.48
CA ALA A 43 -5.95 -10.12 -14.83
C ALA A 43 -5.24 -9.21 -13.82
N ALA A 44 -5.89 -8.12 -13.39
CA ALA A 44 -5.35 -7.21 -12.38
C ALA A 44 -5.17 -7.90 -11.03
N VAL A 45 -6.15 -8.71 -10.60
CA VAL A 45 -6.05 -9.50 -9.35
C VAL A 45 -4.90 -10.50 -9.44
N ALA A 46 -4.77 -11.22 -10.56
CA ALA A 46 -3.67 -12.16 -10.76
C ALA A 46 -2.31 -11.45 -10.72
N GLN A 47 -2.20 -10.26 -11.32
CA GLN A 47 -0.99 -9.46 -11.27
C GLN A 47 -0.65 -9.03 -9.83
N LEU A 48 -1.62 -8.52 -9.08
CA LEU A 48 -1.42 -8.12 -7.67
C LEU A 48 -0.99 -9.29 -6.79
N GLN A 49 -1.53 -10.50 -7.03
CA GLN A 49 -1.11 -11.71 -6.30
C GLN A 49 0.35 -12.07 -6.59
N VAL A 50 0.79 -11.97 -7.84
CA VAL A 50 2.19 -12.23 -8.22
C VAL A 50 3.13 -11.17 -7.61
N GLU A 51 2.72 -9.90 -7.66
CA GLU A 51 3.48 -8.80 -7.05
C GLU A 51 3.58 -8.98 -5.53
N GLY A 52 2.47 -9.30 -4.86
CA GLY A 52 2.45 -9.62 -3.42
C GLY A 52 3.39 -10.76 -3.06
N LEU A 53 3.36 -11.86 -3.82
CA LEU A 53 4.26 -13.00 -3.58
C LEU A 53 5.74 -12.64 -3.77
N ARG A 54 6.07 -11.77 -4.74
CA ARG A 54 7.45 -11.28 -4.93
C ARG A 54 7.91 -10.47 -3.73
N VAL A 55 7.06 -9.58 -3.22
CA VAL A 55 7.34 -8.78 -2.02
C VAL A 55 7.51 -9.68 -0.80
N GLU A 56 6.63 -10.67 -0.58
CA GLU A 56 6.75 -11.62 0.53
C GLU A 56 8.06 -12.40 0.49
N ARG A 57 8.45 -12.90 -0.69
CA ARG A 57 9.73 -13.60 -0.88
C ARG A 57 10.94 -12.70 -0.62
N TRP A 58 10.85 -11.44 -1.05
CA TRP A 58 11.89 -10.45 -0.77
C TRP A 58 11.99 -10.15 0.73
N LEU A 59 10.87 -10.00 1.42
CA LEU A 59 10.86 -9.78 2.87
C LEU A 59 11.46 -10.99 3.61
N ALA A 60 11.12 -12.21 3.18
CA ALA A 60 11.69 -13.43 3.73
C ALA A 60 13.22 -13.53 3.52
N SER A 61 13.75 -13.04 2.38
CA SER A 61 15.19 -13.02 2.16
C SER A 61 15.88 -11.98 3.04
N GLN A 62 15.30 -10.78 3.19
CA GLN A 62 15.85 -9.73 4.05
C GLN A 62 15.82 -10.11 5.53
N ALA A 63 14.75 -10.76 6.00
CA ALA A 63 14.61 -11.20 7.39
C ALA A 63 15.70 -12.21 7.83
N ASN A 64 16.29 -12.93 6.87
CA ASN A 64 17.39 -13.86 7.11
C ASN A 64 18.78 -13.21 7.12
N THR A 65 18.88 -11.90 6.88
CA THR A 65 20.16 -11.18 6.89
C THR A 65 20.52 -10.75 8.30
N ASP A 66 21.79 -10.91 8.69
CA ASP A 66 22.28 -10.55 10.03
C ASP A 66 22.08 -9.07 10.38
N ALA A 67 22.13 -8.19 9.37
CA ALA A 67 21.91 -6.75 9.53
C ALA A 67 20.52 -6.42 10.11
N VAL A 68 19.47 -7.17 9.72
CA VAL A 68 18.11 -6.95 10.25
C VAL A 68 18.00 -7.40 11.71
N ARG A 69 18.92 -8.26 12.18
CA ARG A 69 18.95 -8.78 13.56
C ARG A 69 19.73 -7.87 14.52
N GLU A 70 20.61 -6.99 14.02
CA GLU A 70 21.44 -6.11 14.85
C GLU A 70 20.65 -5.23 15.83
N PRO A 71 19.53 -4.57 15.43
CA PRO A 71 18.76 -3.72 16.34
C PRO A 71 18.22 -4.47 17.57
N PHE A 72 18.02 -5.78 17.46
CA PHE A 72 17.53 -6.63 18.55
C PHE A 72 18.63 -7.05 19.52
N LYS A 73 19.91 -6.98 19.11
CA LYS A 73 21.06 -7.39 19.93
C LYS A 73 21.64 -6.27 20.79
N ALA A 74 21.29 -5.01 20.54
CA ALA A 74 21.88 -3.89 21.27
C ALA A 74 21.41 -3.84 22.74
N GLY A 75 22.33 -3.61 23.68
CA GLY A 75 22.03 -3.66 25.12
C GLY A 75 21.11 -2.52 25.60
N ALA A 76 21.30 -1.30 25.09
CA ALA A 76 20.56 -0.11 25.51
C ALA A 76 19.37 0.19 24.58
N GLU A 77 18.21 0.54 25.16
CA GLU A 77 16.97 0.84 24.42
C GLU A 77 17.13 1.94 23.36
N LYS A 78 17.86 3.00 23.69
CA LYS A 78 18.17 4.08 22.75
C LYS A 78 19.00 3.57 21.56
N ALA A 79 19.99 2.72 21.81
CA ALA A 79 20.83 2.14 20.77
C ALA A 79 20.03 1.19 19.86
N ARG A 80 19.12 0.38 20.43
CA ARG A 80 18.18 -0.45 19.63
C ARG A 80 17.32 0.41 18.72
N SER A 81 16.79 1.51 19.25
CA SER A 81 15.86 2.37 18.51
C SER A 81 16.54 3.12 17.36
N GLU A 82 17.76 3.58 17.58
CA GLU A 82 18.58 4.21 16.54
C GLU A 82 19.00 3.21 15.47
N ALA A 83 19.49 2.02 15.86
CA ALA A 83 19.82 0.94 14.93
C ALA A 83 18.59 0.49 14.11
N ALA A 84 17.42 0.37 14.74
CA ALA A 84 16.18 0.00 14.07
C ALA A 84 15.75 1.04 13.02
N THR A 85 15.92 2.32 13.33
CA THR A 85 15.63 3.42 12.40
C THR A 85 16.60 3.41 11.21
N THR A 86 17.89 3.23 11.46
CA THR A 86 18.91 3.10 10.40
C THR A 86 18.59 1.91 9.51
N GLN A 87 18.27 0.75 10.08
CA GLN A 87 17.93 -0.44 9.31
C GLN A 87 16.65 -0.26 8.50
N ALA A 88 15.63 0.38 9.05
CA ALA A 88 14.40 0.70 8.31
C ALA A 88 14.68 1.61 7.11
N ASN A 89 15.56 2.61 7.26
CA ASN A 89 15.97 3.48 6.16
C ASN A 89 16.77 2.72 5.09
N THR A 90 17.66 1.80 5.49
CA THR A 90 18.41 0.95 4.54
C THR A 90 17.47 0.04 3.76
N LEU A 91 16.47 -0.57 4.42
CA LEU A 91 15.46 -1.38 3.74
C LEU A 91 14.62 -0.53 2.78
N GLU A 92 14.24 0.69 3.16
CA GLU A 92 13.53 1.62 2.27
C GLU A 92 14.38 1.93 1.02
N GLN A 93 15.68 2.19 1.19
CA GLN A 93 16.57 2.41 0.06
C GLN A 93 16.72 1.18 -0.83
N ALA A 94 16.81 -0.02 -0.24
CA ALA A 94 16.87 -1.27 -0.99
C ALA A 94 15.62 -1.46 -1.86
N THR A 95 14.43 -1.10 -1.36
CA THR A 95 13.18 -1.19 -2.15
C THR A 95 13.16 -0.27 -3.37
N LYS A 96 13.92 0.83 -3.39
CA LYS A 96 13.94 1.77 -4.53
C LYS A 96 14.55 1.16 -5.79
N ASN A 97 15.45 0.19 -5.62
CA ASN A 97 16.20 -0.44 -6.70
C ASN A 97 15.77 -1.88 -6.99
N ASP A 98 14.85 -2.44 -6.18
CA ASP A 98 14.45 -3.83 -6.30
C ASP A 98 13.21 -4.00 -7.21
N PRO A 99 13.24 -4.91 -8.20
CA PRO A 99 12.11 -5.14 -9.09
C PRO A 99 10.85 -5.66 -8.39
N ALA A 100 10.94 -6.19 -7.16
CA ALA A 100 9.78 -6.58 -6.37
C ALA A 100 8.86 -5.39 -6.02
N PHE A 101 9.40 -4.17 -5.99
CA PHE A 101 8.67 -2.94 -5.63
C PHE A 101 8.46 -1.99 -6.81
N ALA A 102 8.50 -2.51 -8.05
CA ALA A 102 8.33 -1.69 -9.24
C ALA A 102 6.93 -1.03 -9.34
N GLY A 103 5.88 -1.74 -8.89
CA GLY A 103 4.49 -1.25 -8.93
C GLY A 103 4.03 -0.53 -7.66
N VAL A 104 4.60 -0.87 -6.50
CA VAL A 104 4.24 -0.31 -5.19
C VAL A 104 5.51 -0.18 -4.36
N ARG A 105 5.70 1.00 -3.76
CA ARG A 105 6.80 1.27 -2.82
C ARG A 105 6.25 1.39 -1.40
N PRO A 106 6.95 0.83 -0.39
CA PRO A 106 6.53 0.98 0.99
C PRO A 106 6.71 2.43 1.44
N ASN A 107 5.64 3.02 1.98
CA ASN A 107 5.70 4.35 2.59
C ASN A 107 6.21 4.29 4.04
N LEU A 108 6.02 3.14 4.69
CA LEU A 108 6.32 2.92 6.09
C LEU A 108 6.96 1.54 6.27
N ILE A 109 8.13 1.51 6.90
CA ILE A 109 8.84 0.32 7.36
C ILE A 109 9.04 0.48 8.85
N VAL A 110 8.54 -0.48 9.63
CA VAL A 110 8.61 -0.48 11.09
C VAL A 110 9.27 -1.77 11.55
N LEU A 111 10.19 -1.65 12.50
CA LEU A 111 10.73 -2.78 13.24
C LEU A 111 10.11 -2.76 14.64
N PHE A 112 9.61 -3.91 15.09
CA PHE A 112 9.02 -4.10 16.41
C PHE A 112 9.55 -5.41 17.01
N ASP A 113 9.44 -5.55 18.33
CA ASP A 113 9.84 -6.74 19.07
C ASP A 113 8.75 -7.84 19.08
N GLU A 114 9.07 -8.98 19.69
CA GLU A 114 8.15 -10.13 19.82
C GLU A 114 6.85 -9.82 20.58
N LYS A 115 6.82 -8.72 21.35
CA LYS A 115 5.65 -8.24 22.08
C LYS A 115 4.84 -7.23 21.27
N GLY A 116 5.28 -6.92 20.05
CA GLY A 116 4.68 -5.91 19.18
C GLY A 116 5.00 -4.47 19.59
N MET A 117 6.06 -4.25 20.36
CA MET A 117 6.55 -2.92 20.69
C MET A 117 7.47 -2.39 19.59
N VAL A 118 7.19 -1.19 19.10
CA VAL A 118 7.96 -0.57 18.01
C VAL A 118 9.34 -0.12 18.51
N LEU A 119 10.38 -0.62 17.85
CA LEU A 119 11.76 -0.22 18.07
C LEU A 119 12.12 1.02 17.25
N GLY A 120 11.63 1.11 16.01
CA GLY A 120 11.89 2.24 15.12
C GLY A 120 11.21 2.11 13.78
N ARG A 121 11.19 3.21 13.03
CA ARG A 121 10.61 3.26 11.68
C ARG A 121 11.46 4.10 10.73
N ASN A 122 11.23 3.95 9.43
CA ASN A 122 11.90 4.77 8.44
C ASN A 122 11.50 6.25 8.54
N GLY A 123 12.46 7.14 8.27
CA GLY A 123 12.27 8.58 8.13
C GLY A 123 11.86 9.35 9.40
N SER A 124 11.75 8.71 10.57
CA SER A 124 11.33 9.40 11.80
C SER A 124 11.62 8.63 13.09
N THR A 125 11.60 9.36 14.21
CA THR A 125 11.65 8.80 15.57
C THR A 125 10.26 8.54 16.16
N LEU A 126 9.18 8.87 15.44
CA LEU A 126 7.81 8.65 15.88
C LEU A 126 7.49 7.15 16.02
N MET A 127 6.51 6.83 16.88
CA MET A 127 6.05 5.48 17.22
C MET A 127 7.01 4.63 18.07
N ARG A 128 8.22 5.10 18.43
CA ARG A 128 9.12 4.34 19.31
C ARG A 128 8.48 4.06 20.67
N GLY A 129 8.56 2.81 21.13
CA GLY A 129 7.94 2.35 22.37
C GLY A 129 6.42 2.15 22.28
N GLU A 130 5.80 2.43 21.12
CA GLU A 130 4.39 2.21 20.92
C GLU A 130 4.09 0.70 20.80
N LYS A 131 2.99 0.27 21.42
CA LYS A 131 2.54 -1.12 21.38
C LYS A 131 1.63 -1.37 20.17
N LEU A 132 2.23 -1.42 18.98
CA LEU A 132 1.52 -1.68 17.75
C LEU A 132 0.79 -3.04 17.78
N GLY A 133 1.35 -4.02 18.48
CA GLY A 133 0.73 -5.35 18.67
C GLY A 133 -0.60 -5.33 19.43
N GLU A 134 -0.87 -4.33 20.29
CA GLU A 134 -2.18 -4.20 20.94
C GLU A 134 -3.26 -3.71 19.96
N ARG A 135 -2.85 -2.93 18.93
CA ARG A 135 -3.75 -2.45 17.87
C ARG A 135 -3.94 -3.48 16.75
N HIS A 136 -2.94 -4.33 16.52
CA HIS A 136 -2.90 -5.33 15.45
C HIS A 136 -2.48 -6.71 15.99
N PRO A 137 -3.36 -7.43 16.69
CA PRO A 137 -3.03 -8.73 17.30
C PRO A 137 -2.70 -9.82 16.27
N GLU A 138 -3.28 -9.76 15.07
CA GLU A 138 -3.02 -10.68 13.97
C GLU A 138 -1.55 -10.66 13.54
N MET A 139 -0.91 -9.48 13.59
CA MET A 139 0.51 -9.32 13.28
C MET A 139 1.36 -10.13 14.27
N VAL A 140 1.10 -9.98 15.57
CA VAL A 140 1.82 -10.70 16.65
C VAL A 140 1.65 -12.21 16.50
N ALA A 141 0.44 -12.67 16.19
CA ALA A 141 0.16 -14.09 15.95
C ALA A 141 0.96 -14.65 14.77
N THR A 142 1.07 -13.92 13.66
CA THR A 142 1.85 -14.33 12.48
C THR A 142 3.35 -14.44 12.79
N ILE A 143 3.90 -13.48 13.55
CA ILE A 143 5.32 -13.49 13.96
C ILE A 143 5.63 -14.66 14.88
N GLN A 144 4.74 -14.96 15.83
CA GLN A 144 4.90 -16.09 16.75
C GLN A 144 4.92 -17.44 16.02
N GLN A 145 4.27 -17.53 14.86
CA GLN A 145 4.31 -18.71 13.99
C GLN A 145 5.57 -18.74 13.10
N GLY A 146 6.42 -17.71 13.15
CA GLY A 146 7.62 -17.59 12.32
C GLY A 146 7.33 -17.36 10.84
N ASN A 147 6.11 -16.92 10.51
CA ASN A 147 5.64 -16.77 9.14
C ASN A 147 5.65 -15.30 8.71
N SER A 148 5.68 -15.08 7.40
CA SER A 148 5.28 -13.81 6.79
C SER A 148 3.77 -13.78 6.58
N GLY A 149 3.16 -12.60 6.66
CA GLY A 149 1.74 -12.44 6.37
C GLY A 149 1.38 -11.02 5.97
N SER A 150 0.14 -10.83 5.58
CA SER A 150 -0.42 -9.55 5.18
C SER A 150 -1.81 -9.36 5.82
N ALA A 151 -2.12 -8.12 6.18
CA ALA A 151 -3.41 -7.72 6.73
C ALA A 151 -3.73 -6.28 6.31
N VAL A 152 -5.00 -5.92 6.33
CA VAL A 152 -5.46 -4.54 6.11
C VAL A 152 -5.58 -3.86 7.46
N TRP A 153 -4.88 -2.74 7.63
CA TRP A 153 -4.87 -1.95 8.88
C TRP A 153 -5.75 -0.71 8.70
N TYR A 154 -6.65 -0.45 9.66
CA TYR A 154 -7.58 0.69 9.66
C TYR A 154 -7.28 1.64 10.82
#